data_AF-A0AAV1E4L5-F1
#
_entry.id   AF-A0AAV1E4L5-F1
#
_cell.length_a   1.000
_cell.length_b   1.000
_cell.length_c   1.000
_cell.angle_alpha   90.00
_cell.angle_beta   90.00
_cell.angle_gamma   90.00
#
_symmetry.space_group_name_H-M   'P 1'
#
loop_
_entity.id
_entity.type
_entity.pdbx_description
1 polymer ?
#
loop_
_entity_poly.entity_id
_entity_poly.type
_entity_poly.pdbx_seq_one_letter_code
_entity_poly.pdbx_strand_id
1 'polypeptide(L)'
;MASPVIELRIATQDGVPRYLRQAKRVLARSTSSTVKFSALSKAITKAVFTAELLKHHIRDLHQNPSISSFGVKLIPALAITLSHTVIYSTQPGYQSDCQVKPRSKLAKWVWRRIDKQPQETSPITHHLPDSGVEVAPGDIPEVPCCCHRVLCDD
;
A
#
# COMPACT_ATOMS: atom_id res chain seq x y z
N MET A 1 -13.40 -7.85 -16.87
CA MET A 1 -13.74 -6.42 -16.77
C MET A 1 -12.59 -5.71 -16.08
N ALA A 2 -12.05 -4.63 -16.64
CA ALA A 2 -10.96 -3.89 -16.02
C ALA A 2 -11.45 -3.28 -14.70
N SER A 3 -10.76 -3.57 -13.61
CA SER A 3 -11.16 -3.06 -12.30
C SER A 3 -10.87 -1.56 -12.21
N PRO A 4 -11.79 -0.73 -11.69
CA PRO A 4 -11.61 0.71 -11.69
C PRO A 4 -10.45 1.13 -10.78
N VAL A 5 -9.49 1.87 -11.35
CA VAL A 5 -8.43 2.56 -10.60
C VAL A 5 -8.94 3.95 -10.24
N ILE A 6 -9.04 4.26 -8.95
CA ILE A 6 -9.44 5.59 -8.48
C ILE A 6 -8.19 6.38 -8.08
N GLU A 7 -7.94 7.48 -8.80
CA GLU A 7 -6.81 8.37 -8.50
C GLU A 7 -7.20 9.46 -7.49
N LEU A 8 -6.44 9.54 -6.40
CA LEU A 8 -6.52 10.60 -5.40
C LEU A 8 -5.28 11.49 -5.50
N ARG A 9 -5.49 12.73 -5.95
CA ARG A 9 -4.44 13.74 -6.05
C ARG A 9 -4.15 14.32 -4.67
N ILE A 10 -2.95 14.06 -4.17
CA ILE A 10 -2.47 14.54 -2.89
C ILE A 10 -1.98 15.98 -3.05
N ALA A 11 -2.64 16.89 -2.34
CA ALA A 11 -2.31 18.30 -2.28
C ALA A 11 -1.71 18.65 -0.91
N THR A 12 -0.94 19.73 -0.86
CA THR A 12 -0.33 20.23 0.38
C THR A 12 -1.36 20.77 1.38
N GLN A 13 -2.52 21.24 0.91
CA GLN A 13 -3.56 21.86 1.74
C GLN A 13 -4.47 20.85 2.44
N ASP A 14 -4.75 19.72 1.80
CA ASP A 14 -5.68 18.71 2.32
C ASP A 14 -5.09 17.87 3.45
N GLY A 15 -5.93 17.50 4.43
CA GLY A 15 -5.54 16.64 5.54
C GLY A 15 -5.45 15.16 5.15
N VAL A 16 -4.45 14.46 5.67
CA VAL A 16 -4.26 13.00 5.51
C VAL A 16 -5.53 12.18 5.83
N PRO A 17 -6.32 12.49 6.88
CA PRO A 17 -7.54 11.72 7.20
C PRO A 17 -8.58 11.69 6.08
N ARG A 18 -8.67 12.75 5.27
CA ARG A 18 -9.58 12.82 4.12
C ARG A 18 -9.22 11.78 3.08
N TYR A 19 -7.94 11.72 2.72
CA TYR A 19 -7.42 10.76 1.74
C TYR A 19 -7.54 9.32 2.21
N LEU A 20 -7.23 9.05 3.49
CA LEU A 20 -7.42 7.73 4.07
C LEU A 20 -8.88 7.28 4.02
N ARG A 21 -9.82 8.14 4.42
CA ARG A 21 -11.25 7.82 4.40
C ARG A 21 -11.72 7.50 2.98
N GLN A 22 -11.29 8.29 2.01
CA GLN A 22 -11.65 8.06 0.61
C GLN A 22 -11.03 6.76 0.08
N ALA A 23 -9.75 6.52 0.34
CA ALA A 23 -9.06 5.30 -0.10
C ALA A 23 -9.66 4.03 0.52
N LYS A 24 -9.98 4.05 1.83
CA LYS A 24 -10.69 2.95 2.51
C LYS A 24 -12.03 2.65 1.83
N ARG A 25 -12.82 3.69 1.50
CA ARG A 25 -14.09 3.52 0.78
C ARG A 25 -13.92 2.93 -0.62
N VAL A 26 -12.81 3.24 -1.30
CA VAL A 26 -12.51 2.65 -2.61
C VAL A 26 -12.22 1.15 -2.45
N LEU A 27 -11.29 0.81 -1.56
CA LEU A 27 -10.84 -0.57 -1.37
C LEU A 27 -11.93 -1.47 -0.78
N ALA A 28 -12.86 -0.91 0.00
CA ALA A 28 -14.00 -1.66 0.55
C ALA A 28 -15.06 -2.05 -0.50
N ARG A 29 -15.04 -1.49 -1.72
CA ARG A 29 -16.06 -1.77 -2.75
C ARG A 29 -15.88 -3.14 -3.40
N SER A 30 -14.63 -3.54 -3.64
CA SER A 30 -14.30 -4.85 -4.19
C SER A 30 -12.84 -5.18 -3.94
N THR A 31 -12.51 -6.47 -3.87
CA THR A 31 -11.12 -6.95 -3.78
C THR A 31 -10.27 -6.58 -5.00
N SER A 32 -10.92 -6.35 -6.14
CA SER A 32 -10.26 -5.90 -7.36
C SER A 32 -10.00 -4.38 -7.37
N SER A 33 -10.57 -3.61 -6.44
CA SER A 33 -10.47 -2.15 -6.45
C SER A 33 -9.04 -1.70 -6.19
N THR A 34 -8.64 -0.65 -6.91
CA THR A 34 -7.28 -0.10 -6.83
C THR A 34 -7.36 1.39 -6.55
N VAL A 35 -6.51 1.87 -5.63
CA VAL A 35 -6.36 3.30 -5.35
C VAL A 35 -4.98 3.76 -5.80
N LYS A 36 -4.90 4.94 -6.43
CA LYS A 36 -3.64 5.56 -6.85
C LYS A 36 -3.49 6.91 -6.16
N PHE A 37 -2.46 7.08 -5.34
CA PHE A 37 -2.09 8.37 -4.78
C PHE A 37 -1.10 9.06 -5.72
N SER A 38 -1.47 10.20 -6.31
CA SER A 38 -0.57 10.98 -7.16
C SER A 38 -0.19 12.30 -6.48
N ALA A 39 1.09 12.67 -6.55
CA ALA A 39 1.61 13.86 -5.89
C ALA A 39 2.77 14.49 -6.64
N LEU A 40 2.92 15.80 -6.48
CA LEU A 40 4.00 16.58 -7.06
C LEU A 40 4.82 17.26 -5.96
N SER A 41 6.14 17.35 -6.16
CA SER A 41 7.06 18.16 -5.35
C SER A 41 6.83 17.96 -3.84
N LYS A 42 6.54 19.03 -3.09
CA LYS A 42 6.35 19.01 -1.63
C LYS A 42 5.21 18.12 -1.14
N ALA A 43 4.25 17.74 -2.01
CA ALA A 43 3.17 16.83 -1.65
C ALA A 43 3.59 15.35 -1.67
N ILE A 44 4.75 15.02 -2.25
CA ILE A 44 5.25 13.63 -2.37
C ILE A 44 5.37 12.98 -0.99
N THR A 45 5.99 13.67 -0.03
CA THR A 45 6.14 13.15 1.34
C THR A 45 4.79 12.82 1.99
N LYS A 46 3.76 13.63 1.72
CA LYS A 46 2.39 13.37 2.22
C LYS A 46 1.78 12.14 1.55
N ALA A 47 2.01 11.93 0.25
CA ALA A 47 1.52 10.75 -0.45
C ALA A 47 2.15 9.46 0.06
N VAL A 48 3.47 9.46 0.26
CA VAL A 48 4.18 8.32 0.87
C VAL A 48 3.62 8.04 2.26
N PHE A 49 3.53 9.07 3.12
CA PHE A 49 2.97 8.91 4.47
C PHE A 49 1.53 8.37 4.47
N THR A 50 0.69 8.87 3.55
CA THR A 50 -0.70 8.41 3.43
C THR A 50 -0.78 6.96 2.97
N ALA A 51 0.07 6.55 2.03
CA ALA A 51 0.15 5.17 1.55
C ALA A 51 0.59 4.20 2.65
N GLU A 52 1.66 4.54 3.38
CA GLU A 52 2.14 3.73 4.51
C GLU A 52 1.09 3.60 5.61
N LEU A 53 0.41 4.71 5.95
CA LEU A 53 -0.65 4.69 6.94
C LEU A 53 -1.87 3.88 6.48
N LEU A 54 -2.17 3.86 5.17
CA LEU A 54 -3.23 3.02 4.63
C LEU A 54 -2.89 1.53 4.70
N LYS A 55 -1.67 1.13 4.31
CA LYS A 55 -1.17 -0.26 4.43
C LYS A 55 -1.16 -0.74 5.87
N HIS A 56 -0.94 0.16 6.83
CA HIS A 56 -1.08 -0.20 8.24
C HIS A 56 -2.53 -0.52 8.64
N HIS A 57 -3.50 0.19 8.08
CA HIS A 57 -4.91 -0.05 8.37
C HIS A 57 -5.51 -1.23 7.60
N ILE A 58 -4.94 -1.59 6.46
CA ILE A 58 -5.45 -2.62 5.56
C ILE A 58 -4.28 -3.53 5.18
N ARG A 59 -4.34 -4.77 5.67
CA ARG A 59 -3.37 -5.82 5.36
C ARG A 59 -3.50 -6.26 3.89
N ASP A 60 -2.45 -6.89 3.40
CA ASP A 60 -2.37 -7.51 2.08
C ASP A 60 -2.54 -6.51 0.93
N LEU A 61 -2.08 -5.26 1.15
CA LEU A 61 -2.01 -4.26 0.09
C LEU A 61 -0.66 -4.31 -0.61
N HIS A 62 -0.71 -4.70 -1.87
CA HIS A 62 0.40 -4.61 -2.80
C HIS A 62 0.62 -3.17 -3.23
N GLN A 63 1.88 -2.76 -3.33
CA GLN A 63 2.25 -1.42 -3.73
C GLN A 63 3.03 -1.43 -5.04
N ASN A 64 2.69 -0.50 -5.93
CA ASN A 64 3.50 -0.18 -7.10
C ASN A 64 3.73 1.35 -7.19
N PRO A 65 4.91 1.84 -6.77
CA PRO A 65 5.33 3.22 -6.92
C PRO A 65 5.90 3.49 -8.32
N SER A 66 5.56 4.64 -8.88
CA SER A 66 6.10 5.17 -10.12
C SER A 66 6.59 6.59 -9.88
N ILE A 67 7.86 6.83 -10.19
CA ILE A 67 8.47 8.16 -10.14
C ILE A 67 8.49 8.71 -11.56
N SER A 68 8.09 9.97 -11.71
CA SER A 68 8.13 10.66 -12.98
C SER A 68 8.44 12.15 -12.77
N SER A 69 8.44 12.91 -13.86
CA SER A 69 8.48 14.37 -13.81
C SER A 69 7.31 14.94 -14.60
N PHE A 70 6.84 16.12 -14.20
CA PHE A 70 5.69 16.77 -14.81
C PHE A 70 6.05 18.15 -15.38
N GLY A 71 5.67 18.36 -16.64
CA GLY A 71 5.83 19.63 -17.36
C GLY A 71 7.28 19.98 -17.71
N VAL A 72 7.45 21.15 -18.32
CA VAL A 72 8.74 21.64 -18.86
C VAL A 72 9.78 21.90 -17.77
N LYS A 73 9.34 22.23 -16.55
CA LYS A 73 10.22 22.48 -15.39
C LYS A 73 10.68 21.20 -14.67
N LEU A 74 10.39 20.02 -15.23
CA LEU A 74 10.74 18.71 -14.65
C LEU A 74 10.37 18.60 -13.17
N ILE A 75 9.13 18.97 -12.84
CA ILE A 75 8.67 18.94 -11.45
C ILE A 75 8.59 17.47 -11.02
N PRO A 76 9.27 17.05 -9.93
CA PRO A 76 9.24 15.66 -9.51
C PRO A 76 7.81 15.25 -9.16
N ALA A 77 7.44 14.05 -9.58
CA ALA A 77 6.13 13.46 -9.41
C ALA A 77 6.25 12.03 -8.89
N LEU A 78 5.32 11.65 -8.02
CA LEU A 78 5.18 10.30 -7.49
C LEU A 78 3.75 9.83 -7.68
N ALA A 79 3.57 8.60 -8.14
CA ALA A 79 2.32 7.87 -8.09
C ALA A 79 2.50 6.58 -7.31
N ILE A 80 1.67 6.32 -6.30
CA ILE A 80 1.67 5.07 -5.53
C ILE A 80 0.34 4.37 -5.79
N THR A 81 0.39 3.20 -6.41
CA THR A 81 -0.78 2.37 -6.65
C THR A 81 -0.87 1.30 -5.58
N LEU A 82 -2.05 1.12 -4.97
CA LEU A 82 -2.33 0.14 -3.92
C LEU A 82 -3.53 -0.72 -4.31
N SER A 83 -3.39 -2.04 -4.16
CA SER A 83 -4.43 -3.03 -4.50
C SER A 83 -4.32 -4.28 -3.62
N HIS A 84 -5.43 -4.97 -3.38
CA HIS A 84 -5.43 -6.28 -2.72
C HIS A 84 -4.96 -7.41 -3.65
N THR A 85 -5.06 -7.22 -4.96
CA THR A 85 -4.56 -8.19 -5.93
C THR A 85 -3.12 -7.88 -6.29
N VAL A 86 -2.31 -8.93 -6.48
CA VAL A 86 -0.92 -8.82 -6.94
C VAL A 86 -0.87 -7.99 -8.22
N ILE A 87 -0.25 -6.81 -8.12
CA ILE A 87 0.11 -5.99 -9.27
C ILE A 87 1.40 -6.61 -9.80
N TYR A 88 1.36 -7.32 -10.93
CA TYR A 88 2.50 -7.96 -11.62
C TYR A 88 3.87 -7.77 -10.94
N SER A 89 4.31 -8.75 -10.15
CA SER A 89 5.49 -8.64 -9.27
C SER A 89 6.81 -8.35 -9.99
N THR A 90 6.83 -8.47 -11.33
CA THR A 90 7.96 -8.17 -12.21
C THR A 90 8.07 -6.70 -12.57
N GLN A 91 7.13 -5.84 -12.16
CA GLN A 91 7.18 -4.42 -12.48
C GLN A 91 8.20 -3.66 -11.62
N PRO A 92 8.99 -2.75 -12.21
CA PRO A 92 9.92 -1.90 -11.45
C PRO A 92 9.20 -1.15 -10.34
N GLY A 93 9.76 -1.21 -9.13
CA GLY A 93 9.21 -0.54 -7.94
C GLY A 93 8.20 -1.36 -7.15
N TYR A 94 7.70 -2.48 -7.69
CA TYR A 94 6.76 -3.33 -6.97
C TYR A 94 7.26 -3.70 -5.56
N GLN A 95 6.37 -3.59 -4.59
CA GLN A 95 6.62 -3.94 -3.20
C GLN A 95 5.43 -4.76 -2.68
N SER A 96 5.71 -5.99 -2.25
CA SER A 96 4.74 -6.85 -1.55
C SER A 96 4.38 -6.29 -0.18
N ASP A 97 3.31 -6.80 0.43
CA ASP A 97 3.00 -6.47 1.81
C ASP A 97 4.13 -7.02 2.72
N CYS A 98 5.01 -6.13 3.15
CA CYS A 98 6.10 -6.44 4.06
C CYS A 98 5.86 -5.64 5.34
N GLN A 99 5.53 -6.34 6.43
CA GLN A 99 5.37 -5.69 7.73
C GLN A 99 6.73 -5.17 8.22
N VAL A 100 6.97 -3.88 8.03
CA VAL A 100 8.19 -3.22 8.53
C VAL A 100 8.03 -2.93 10.01
N LYS A 101 8.71 -3.71 10.86
CA LYS A 101 8.76 -3.42 12.30
C LYS A 101 9.58 -2.14 12.55
N PRO A 102 9.08 -1.14 13.30
CA PRO A 102 9.81 0.08 13.56
C PRO A 102 11.08 -0.17 14.39
N ARG A 103 12.24 0.18 13.82
CA ARG A 103 13.55 -0.07 14.44
C ARG A 103 13.94 0.98 15.49
N SER A 104 13.47 2.24 15.38
CA SER A 104 13.85 3.33 16.29
C SER A 104 12.81 3.63 17.37
N LYS A 105 13.25 4.21 18.52
CA LYS A 105 12.35 4.64 19.60
C LYS A 105 11.34 5.71 19.15
N LEU A 106 11.80 6.66 18.32
CA LEU A 106 10.95 7.71 17.76
C LEU A 106 9.92 7.14 16.79
N ALA A 107 10.33 6.23 15.90
CA ALA A 107 9.39 5.50 15.05
C ALA A 107 8.37 4.78 15.95
N LYS A 108 8.80 3.96 16.91
CA LYS A 108 7.90 3.26 17.84
C LYS A 108 6.93 4.20 18.58
N TRP A 109 7.33 5.43 18.89
CA TRP A 109 6.45 6.43 19.50
C TRP A 109 5.41 6.98 18.52
N VAL A 110 5.83 7.33 17.30
CA VAL A 110 4.92 7.75 16.22
C VAL A 110 3.93 6.63 15.89
N TRP A 111 4.43 5.40 15.77
CA TRP A 111 3.63 4.18 15.55
C TRP A 111 2.62 3.95 16.68
N ARG A 112 3.00 4.08 17.95
CA ARG A 112 2.07 3.95 19.10
C ARG A 112 0.97 5.01 19.13
N ARG A 113 1.17 6.19 18.55
CA ARG A 113 0.09 7.18 18.41
C ARG A 113 -0.87 6.84 17.28
N ILE A 114 -0.38 6.21 16.22
CA ILE A 114 -1.18 5.76 15.08
C ILE A 114 -2.10 4.60 15.49
N ASP A 115 -1.59 3.62 16.26
CA ASP A 115 -2.34 2.45 16.74
C ASP A 115 -3.51 2.76 17.69
N LYS A 116 -3.49 3.92 18.35
CA LYS A 116 -4.57 4.34 19.26
C LYS A 116 -5.85 4.81 18.54
N GLN A 117 -5.86 4.80 17.21
CA GLN A 117 -7.09 4.99 16.43
C GLN A 117 -7.86 3.65 16.44
N PRO A 118 -9.15 3.63 16.85
CA PRO A 118 -9.91 2.39 16.92
C PRO A 118 -9.91 1.69 15.55
N GLN A 119 -9.39 0.46 15.52
CA GLN A 119 -9.56 -0.42 14.38
C GLN A 119 -11.01 -0.91 14.38
N GLU A 120 -11.79 -0.55 13.36
CA GLU A 120 -13.03 -1.25 13.07
C GLU A 120 -12.66 -2.64 12.52
N THR A 121 -12.54 -3.62 13.42
CA THR A 121 -12.48 -5.02 13.06
C THR A 121 -13.87 -5.45 12.61
N SER A 122 -14.14 -5.36 11.31
CA SER A 122 -15.25 -6.11 10.72
C SER A 122 -14.83 -7.59 10.63
N PRO A 123 -15.60 -8.53 11.18
CA PRO A 123 -15.31 -9.95 11.03
C PRO A 123 -15.64 -10.35 9.59
N ILE A 124 -14.62 -10.63 8.79
CA ILE A 124 -14.79 -11.30 7.51
C ILE A 124 -14.97 -12.78 7.82
N THR A 125 -16.22 -13.24 7.85
CA THR A 125 -16.55 -14.66 7.86
C THR A 125 -16.12 -15.26 6.54
N HIS A 126 -15.03 -16.03 6.54
CA HIS A 126 -14.66 -16.88 5.41
C HIS A 126 -15.66 -18.03 5.32
N HIS A 127 -16.63 -17.96 4.41
CA HIS A 127 -17.32 -19.15 3.92
C HIS A 127 -16.44 -19.80 2.84
N LEU A 128 -15.72 -20.86 3.22
CA LEU A 128 -15.19 -21.84 2.28
C LEU A 128 -16.36 -22.63 1.68
N PRO A 129 -16.43 -22.85 0.35
CA PRO A 129 -17.13 -24.00 -0.18
C PRO A 129 -16.23 -25.24 -0.06
N ASP A 130 -16.77 -26.28 0.57
CA ASP A 130 -16.23 -27.64 0.52
C ASP A 130 -16.17 -28.12 -0.93
N SER A 131 -14.97 -28.19 -1.50
CA SER A 131 -14.67 -29.08 -2.61
C SER A 131 -13.26 -29.62 -2.41
N GLY A 132 -13.18 -30.86 -1.92
CA GLY A 132 -11.94 -31.56 -1.66
C GLY A 132 -11.12 -31.73 -2.94
N VAL A 133 -10.00 -31.02 -2.98
CA VAL A 133 -8.80 -31.40 -3.74
C VAL A 133 -7.63 -31.15 -2.80
N GLU A 134 -7.09 -32.21 -2.21
CA GLU A 134 -5.79 -32.17 -1.53
C GLU A 134 -4.73 -31.78 -2.56
N VAL A 135 -4.22 -30.55 -2.46
CA VAL A 135 -2.98 -30.15 -3.12
C VAL A 135 -1.88 -30.25 -2.07
N ALA A 136 -0.90 -31.11 -2.34
CA ALA A 136 0.25 -31.34 -1.47
C ALA A 136 0.98 -30.03 -1.12
N PRO A 137 1.55 -29.91 0.08
CA PRO A 137 2.33 -28.73 0.47
C PRO A 137 3.70 -28.79 -0.23
N GLY A 138 3.75 -28.32 -1.46
CA GLY A 138 4.96 -28.18 -2.26
C GLY A 138 4.80 -27.04 -3.24
N ASP A 139 5.64 -26.02 -3.07
CA ASP A 139 5.94 -24.99 -4.07
C ASP A 139 4.84 -23.96 -4.39
N ILE A 140 4.36 -23.25 -3.36
CA ILE A 140 4.12 -21.80 -3.56
C ILE A 140 5.50 -21.15 -3.39
N PRO A 141 6.11 -20.55 -4.43
CA PRO A 141 7.34 -19.81 -4.23
C PRO A 141 7.02 -18.66 -3.28
N GLU A 142 7.54 -18.75 -2.04
CA GLU A 142 7.66 -17.59 -1.17
C GLU A 142 8.43 -16.55 -1.97
N VAL A 143 7.73 -15.54 -2.49
CA VAL A 143 8.40 -14.40 -3.11
C VAL A 143 9.02 -13.64 -1.95
N PRO A 144 10.36 -13.68 -1.78
CA PRO A 144 10.96 -13.03 -0.64
C PRO A 144 10.70 -11.53 -0.77
N CYS A 145 10.13 -10.95 0.28
CA CYS A 145 10.06 -9.50 0.47
C CYS A 145 11.43 -8.90 0.12
N CYS A 146 11.51 -8.09 -0.94
CA CYS A 146 12.72 -7.35 -1.34
C CYS A 146 13.05 -6.23 -0.34
N CYS A 147 13.23 -6.56 0.94
CA CYS A 147 13.67 -5.65 1.99
C CYS A 147 15.02 -6.04 2.60
N HIS A 148 15.76 -6.98 2.01
CA HIS A 148 17.12 -7.35 2.46
C HIS A 148 18.01 -7.71 1.27
N ARG A 149 18.62 -6.73 0.59
CA ARG A 149 19.92 -6.96 -0.10
C ARG A 149 20.68 -5.74 -0.68
N VAL A 150 20.46 -4.50 -0.23
CA VAL A 150 21.21 -3.35 -0.82
C VAL A 150 21.98 -2.49 0.19
N LEU A 151 21.98 -2.81 1.49
CA LEU A 151 22.72 -2.01 2.49
C LEU A 151 23.30 -2.90 3.60
N CYS A 152 24.28 -3.75 3.24
CA CYS A 152 25.28 -4.29 4.14
C CYS A 152 26.55 -4.58 3.31
N ASP A 153 27.32 -3.55 3.00
CA ASP A 153 28.75 -3.67 2.70
C ASP A 153 29.44 -2.50 3.43
N ASP A 154 30.02 -2.83 4.58
CA ASP A 154 31.28 -2.34 5.14
C ASP A 154 31.92 -3.52 5.88
#